data_AF-A0A1H6FHC3-F1
#
_entry.id   AF-A0A1H6FHC3-F1
#
_cell.length_a   1.000
_cell.length_b   1.000
_cell.length_c   1.000
_cell.angle_alpha   90.00
_cell.angle_beta   90.00
_cell.angle_gamma   90.00
#
_symmetry.space_group_name_H-M   'P 1'
#
loop_
_entity.id
_entity.type
_entity.pdbx_description
1 polymer ?
#
loop_
_entity_poly.entity_id
_entity_poly.type
_entity_poly.pdbx_seq_one_letter_code
_entity_poly.pdbx_strand_id
1 'polypeptide(L)' 'MVFIASKNVPGPGAAAYSVAKAGMTQLARIAALEMGTDGIRVNILHPNAVFDTAIWTDDILASRAEHYGLSV' A
#
# COMPACT_ATOMS: atom_id res chain seq x y z
N MET A 1 2.57 -12.45 -12.02
CA MET A 1 1.73 -11.99 -10.89
C MET A 1 2.24 -10.64 -10.37
N VAL A 2 1.35 -9.76 -9.90
CA VAL A 2 1.70 -8.45 -9.32
C VAL A 2 1.00 -8.27 -7.98
N PHE A 3 1.75 -7.96 -6.92
CA PHE A 3 1.22 -7.63 -5.60
C PHE A 3 1.18 -6.11 -5.39
N ILE A 4 0.11 -5.62 -4.77
CA ILE A 4 -0.05 -4.20 -4.42
C ILE A 4 0.19 -4.02 -2.92
N ALA A 5 1.46 -3.74 -2.58
CA ALA A 5 1.88 -3.36 -1.25
C ALA A 5 1.56 -1.87 -0.99
N SER A 6 2.42 -1.13 -0.28
CA SER A 6 2.22 0.29 -0.01
C SER A 6 3.52 0.97 0.41
N LYS A 7 3.75 2.20 -0.06
CA LYS A 7 4.84 3.04 0.47
C LYS A 7 4.56 3.50 1.91
N ASN A 8 3.29 3.54 2.32
CA ASN A 8 2.87 4.07 3.62
C ASN A 8 3.19 3.14 4.81
N VAL A 9 4.17 2.25 4.64
CA VAL A 9 4.62 1.28 5.64
C VAL A 9 6.14 1.35 5.75
N PRO A 10 6.69 1.52 6.96
CA PRO A 10 5.98 1.67 8.25
C PRO A 10 5.30 3.04 8.43
N GLY A 11 4.17 3.08 9.17
CA GLY A 11 3.41 4.29 9.45
C GLY A 11 2.77 4.34 10.85
N PRO A 12 3.00 5.38 11.68
CA PRO A 12 2.34 5.56 12.97
C PRO A 12 0.80 5.61 12.85
N GLY A 13 0.08 5.04 13.81
CA GLY A 13 -1.40 4.98 13.81
C GLY A 13 -2.01 3.99 12.82
N ALA A 14 -1.20 3.32 12.00
CA ALA A 14 -1.66 2.38 10.97
C ALA A 14 -1.08 0.97 11.18
N ALA A 15 -1.02 0.49 12.43
CA ALA A 15 -0.33 -0.77 12.78
C ALA A 15 -0.87 -2.00 12.01
N ALA A 16 -2.19 -2.21 12.01
CA ALA A 16 -2.81 -3.34 11.31
C ALA A 16 -2.55 -3.28 9.79
N TYR A 17 -2.70 -2.10 9.18
CA TYR A 17 -2.38 -1.88 7.77
C TYR A 17 -0.89 -2.13 7.48
N SER A 18 -0.01 -1.66 8.37
CA SER A 18 1.44 -1.82 8.25
C SER A 18 1.86 -3.28 8.27
N VAL A 19 1.36 -4.05 9.23
CA VAL A 19 1.62 -5.49 9.32
C VAL A 19 1.14 -6.22 8.06
N ALA A 20 -0.10 -5.95 7.63
CA ALA A 20 -0.66 -6.61 6.46
C ALA A 20 0.14 -6.35 5.17
N LYS A 21 0.55 -5.10 4.92
CA LYS A 21 1.31 -4.74 3.71
C LYS A 21 2.78 -5.18 3.77
N ALA A 22 3.39 -5.22 4.95
CA ALA A 22 4.72 -5.82 5.14
C ALA A 22 4.67 -7.34 4.90
N GLY A 23 3.68 -8.03 5.47
CA GLY A 23 3.44 -9.45 5.25
C GLY A 23 3.21 -9.79 3.76
N MET A 24 2.43 -8.97 3.06
CA MET A 24 2.23 -9.11 1.61
C MET A 24 3.53 -8.99 0.81
N THR A 25 4.42 -8.06 1.20
CA THR A 25 5.74 -7.92 0.56
C THR A 25 6.57 -9.18 0.74
N GLN A 26 6.55 -9.78 1.94
CA GLN A 26 7.28 -11.03 2.19
C GLN A 26 6.66 -12.22 1.44
N LEU A 27 5.32 -12.32 1.42
CA LEU A 27 4.62 -13.37 0.66
C LEU A 27 4.98 -13.32 -0.83
N ALA A 28 5.02 -12.13 -1.42
CA ALA A 28 5.37 -11.97 -2.82
C ALA A 28 6.81 -12.41 -3.14
N ARG A 29 7.75 -12.26 -2.20
CA ARG A 29 9.12 -12.78 -2.34
C ARG A 29 9.15 -14.30 -2.30
N ILE A 30 8.41 -14.92 -1.38
CA ILE A 30 8.29 -16.39 -1.33
C ILE A 30 7.67 -16.92 -2.62
N ALA A 31 6.58 -16.31 -3.09
CA ALA A 31 5.95 -16.69 -4.35
C ALA A 31 6.90 -16.55 -5.55
N ALA A 32 7.77 -15.55 -5.57
CA ALA A 32 8.78 -15.40 -6.61
C ALA A 32 9.78 -16.56 -6.63
N LEU A 33 10.19 -17.04 -5.45
CA LEU A 33 11.11 -18.17 -5.31
C LEU A 33 10.45 -19.49 -5.73
N GLU A 34 9.21 -19.72 -5.28
CA GLU A 34 8.47 -20.95 -5.55
C GLU A 34 8.07 -21.07 -7.02
N MET A 35 7.55 -19.98 -7.62
CA MET A 35 7.03 -20.00 -8.99
C MET A 35 8.11 -19.72 -10.05
N GLY A 36 9.31 -19.32 -9.63
CA GLY A 36 10.42 -19.02 -10.52
C GLY A 36 10.88 -20.24 -11.32
N THR A 37 10.78 -21.45 -10.75
CA THR A 37 11.09 -22.71 -11.45
C THR A 37 10.20 -22.97 -12.65
N ASP A 38 8.97 -22.44 -12.62
CA ASP A 38 7.98 -22.54 -13.69
C ASP A 38 8.05 -21.36 -14.67
N GLY A 39 9.06 -20.49 -14.54
CA GLY A 39 9.24 -19.30 -15.39
C GLY A 39 8.25 -18.16 -15.09
N ILE A 40 7.52 -18.22 -13.98
CA ILE A 40 6.52 -17.22 -13.61
C ILE A 40 7.19 -16.07 -12.87
N ARG A 41 7.03 -14.84 -13.38
CA ARG A 41 7.52 -13.63 -12.71
C ARG A 41 6.54 -13.11 -11.68
N VAL A 42 7.06 -12.72 -10.52
CA VAL A 42 6.32 -12.05 -9.45
C VAL A 42 6.93 -10.68 -9.21
N ASN A 43 6.10 -9.64 -9.21
CA ASN A 43 6.52 -8.25 -8.97
C ASN A 43 5.67 -7.63 -7.86
N ILE A 44 6.20 -6.58 -7.25
CA ILE A 44 5.54 -5.86 -6.17
C ILE A 44 5.55 -4.38 -6.53
N LEU A 45 4.40 -3.73 -6.40
CA LEU A 45 4.30 -2.28 -6.46
C LEU A 45 3.99 -1.73 -5.07
N HIS A 46 4.64 -0.62 -4.72
CA HIS A 46 4.39 0.13 -3.48
C HIS A 46 3.83 1.51 -3.83
N PRO A 47 2.51 1.63 -4.11
CA PRO A 47 1.92 2.91 -4.45
C PRO A 47 2.04 3.92 -3.31
N ASN A 48 2.03 5.19 -3.70
CA ASN A 48 1.95 6.33 -2.80
C ASN A 48 1.01 7.37 -3.40
N ALA A 49 0.28 8.09 -2.56
CA ALA A 49 -0.45 9.30 -2.97
C ALA A 49 -1.36 9.08 -4.21
N VAL A 50 -2.16 8.01 -4.21
CA VAL A 50 -3.13 7.72 -5.27
C VAL A 50 -4.47 8.33 -4.87
N PHE A 51 -4.82 9.46 -5.50
CA PHE A 51 -5.94 10.30 -5.07
C PHE A 51 -7.26 10.04 -5.81
N ASP A 52 -7.19 9.52 -7.03
CA ASP A 52 -8.38 9.18 -7.82
C ASP A 52 -8.93 7.80 -7.45
N THR A 53 -9.41 7.66 -6.21
CA THR A 53 -10.03 6.43 -5.71
C THR A 53 -11.14 6.75 -4.71
N ALA A 54 -12.07 5.81 -4.52
CA ALA A 54 -13.21 5.98 -3.61
C ALA A 54 -12.85 6.16 -2.12
N ILE A 55 -11.57 6.03 -1.72
CA ILE A 55 -11.12 6.37 -0.36
C ILE A 55 -11.05 7.89 -0.13
N TRP A 56 -10.97 8.69 -1.19
CA TRP A 56 -10.90 10.15 -1.09
C TRP A 56 -12.28 10.76 -1.28
N THR A 57 -13.03 10.79 -0.19
CA THR A 57 -14.29 11.54 -0.12
C THR A 57 -14.01 12.98 0.29
N ASP A 58 -14.97 13.89 0.05
CA ASP A 58 -14.88 15.29 0.49
C ASP A 58 -14.61 15.39 2.00
N ASP A 59 -15.25 14.53 2.81
CA ASP A 59 -15.04 14.47 4.26
C ASP A 59 -13.61 14.07 4.64
N ILE A 60 -13.05 13.06 3.95
CA ILE A 60 -11.68 12.60 4.21
C ILE A 60 -10.70 13.69 3.76
N LEU A 61 -10.95 14.35 2.63
CA LEU A 61 -10.12 15.46 2.16
C LEU A 61 -10.12 16.61 3.17
N ALA A 62 -11.29 17.01 3.66
CA ALA A 62 -11.44 18.06 4.68
C ALA A 62 -10.72 17.70 5.99
N SER A 63 -10.93 16.49 6.50
CA SER A 63 -10.26 16.01 7.73
C SER A 63 -8.74 15.99 7.60
N ARG A 64 -8.21 15.61 6.43
CA ARG A 64 -6.77 15.62 6.17
C ARG A 64 -6.23 17.04 6.06
N ALA A 65 -6.93 17.93 5.36
CA ALA A 65 -6.54 19.33 5.25
C ALA A 65 -6.48 20.00 6.63
N GLU A 66 -7.50 19.78 7.46
CA GLU A 66 -7.52 20.26 8.86
C GLU A 66 -6.32 19.72 9.66
N HIS A 67 -6.04 18.42 9.58
CA HIS A 67 -4.91 17.80 10.28
C HIS A 67 -3.55 18.42 9.90
N TYR A 68 -3.42 18.90 8.66
CA TYR A 68 -2.21 19.55 8.16
C TYR A 68 -2.25 21.09 8.22
N GLY A 69 -3.33 21.69 8.73
CA GLY A 69 -3.50 23.15 8.77
C GLY A 69 -3.62 23.80 7.39
N LEU A 70 -4.21 23.08 6.42
CA LEU A 70 -4.40 23.49 5.03
C LEU A 70 -5.88 23.76 4.73
N SER A 71 -6.17 24.52 3.67
CA SER A 71 -7.51 24.67 3.10
C SER A 71 -7.77 23.63 2.00
N VAL A 72 -9.04 23.28 1.80
CA VAL A 72 -9.53 22.50 0.65
C VAL A 72 -10.05 23.44 -0.44
#